data_AF-A0A1E1W4E9-F1
#
_entry.id   AF-A0A1E1W4E9-F1
#
_cell.length_a   1.000
_cell.length_b   1.000
_cell.length_c   1.000
_cell.angle_alpha   90.00
_cell.angle_beta   90.00
_cell.angle_gamma   90.00
#
_symmetry.space_group_name_H-M   'P 1'
#
loop_
_entity.id
_entity.type
_entity.pdbx_description
1 polymer ?
#
loop_
_entity_poly.entity_id
_entity_poly.type
_entity_poly.pdbx_seq_one_letter_code
_entity_poly.pdbx_strand_id
1 'polypeptide(L)'
;KVFWISGFFFPQAFLTGALQNYARKHVIAIDTIGYAFEALSKVPDKKYEDGCCVRGLFLEGARWNMGDMSLEESKPKELHTEMTIIYMKPEQNHKLREGLYECPTYKTL
;
A
#
# COMPACT_ATOMS: atom_id res chain seq x y z
N LYS A 1 11.30 7.68 -0.41
CA LYS A 1 11.08 7.58 -1.87
C LYS A 1 9.70 6.95 -2.08
N VAL A 2 8.90 7.51 -2.99
CA VAL A 2 7.56 7.01 -3.31
C VAL A 2 7.59 6.38 -4.70
N PHE A 3 7.15 5.13 -4.82
CA PHE A 3 7.19 4.36 -6.06
C PHE A 3 5.83 4.42 -6.78
N TRP A 4 5.83 4.57 -8.10
CA TRP A 4 4.61 4.52 -8.89
C TRP A 4 4.27 3.07 -9.23
N ILE A 5 3.40 2.44 -8.44
CA ILE A 5 3.19 0.99 -8.48
C ILE A 5 2.51 0.52 -9.76
N SER A 6 1.54 1.28 -10.28
CA SER A 6 0.89 1.00 -11.56
C SER A 6 1.79 1.25 -12.78
N GLY A 7 2.94 1.91 -12.59
CA GLY A 7 3.96 2.04 -13.64
C GLY A 7 4.81 0.78 -13.82
N PHE A 8 4.74 -0.20 -12.91
CA PHE A 8 5.48 -1.45 -13.05
C PHE A 8 4.76 -2.42 -13.98
N PHE A 9 5.50 -2.99 -14.93
CA PHE A 9 5.01 -4.13 -15.72
C PHE A 9 4.70 -5.35 -14.85
N PHE A 10 5.50 -5.57 -13.79
CA PHE A 10 5.31 -6.68 -12.85
C PHE A 10 5.50 -6.23 -11.39
N PRO A 11 4.49 -5.59 -10.76
CA PRO A 11 4.61 -5.02 -9.42
C PRO A 11 4.86 -6.08 -8.33
N GLN A 12 4.50 -7.33 -8.59
CA GLN A 12 4.69 -8.41 -7.62
C GLN A 12 6.17 -8.72 -7.36
N ALA A 13 7.03 -8.66 -8.39
CA ALA A 13 8.48 -8.80 -8.18
C ALA A 13 9.04 -7.67 -7.30
N PHE A 14 8.53 -6.45 -7.47
CA PHE A 14 8.90 -5.33 -6.60
C PHE A 14 8.47 -5.58 -5.15
N LEU A 15 7.21 -5.99 -4.92
CA LEU A 15 6.68 -6.27 -3.58
C LEU A 15 7.42 -7.44 -2.91
N THR A 16 7.67 -8.53 -3.62
CA THR A 16 8.45 -9.66 -3.10
C THR A 16 9.89 -9.25 -2.83
N GLY A 17 10.51 -8.46 -3.71
CA GLY A 17 11.88 -7.96 -3.52
C GLY A 17 12.01 -7.08 -2.28
N ALA A 18 11.00 -6.26 -1.98
CA ALA A 18 10.98 -5.47 -0.75
C ALA A 18 10.89 -6.35 0.52
N LEU A 19 10.07 -7.40 0.52
CA LEU A 19 10.03 -8.38 1.62
C LEU A 19 11.36 -9.15 1.74
N GLN A 20 11.98 -9.55 0.63
CA GLN A 20 13.29 -10.21 0.64
C GLN A 20 14.38 -9.33 1.25
N ASN A 21 14.39 -8.03 0.93
CA ASN A 21 15.36 -7.10 1.50
C ASN A 21 15.18 -6.95 3.00
N TYR A 22 13.93 -6.85 3.47
CA TYR A 22 13.61 -6.84 4.90
C TYR A 22 14.02 -8.15 5.59
N ALA A 23 13.67 -9.30 5.02
CA ALA A 23 14.02 -10.63 5.52
C ALA A 23 15.54 -10.81 5.72
N ARG A 24 16.33 -10.41 4.71
CA ARG A 24 17.80 -10.48 4.76
C ARG A 24 18.40 -9.55 5.80
N LYS A 25 17.89 -8.31 5.88
CA LYS A 25 18.37 -7.29 6.83
C LYS A 25 18.14 -7.72 8.28
N HIS A 26 16.99 -8.32 8.56
CA HIS A 26 16.59 -8.71 9.92
C HIS A 26 16.84 -10.19 10.24
N VAL A 27 17.39 -10.97 9.31
CA VAL A 27 17.71 -12.40 9.47
C VAL A 27 16.48 -13.22 9.90
N ILE A 28 15.37 -13.04 9.18
CA ILE A 28 14.10 -13.73 9.41
C ILE A 28 13.61 -14.43 8.14
N ALA A 29 12.79 -15.47 8.31
CA ALA A 29 12.24 -16.24 7.21
C ALA A 29 11.13 -15.46 6.48
N ILE A 30 11.22 -15.36 5.15
CA ILE A 30 10.34 -14.50 4.33
C ILE A 30 8.85 -14.90 4.41
N ASP A 31 8.57 -16.18 4.57
CA ASP A 31 7.23 -16.75 4.73
C ASP A 31 6.52 -16.27 6.00
N THR A 32 7.28 -15.78 6.97
CA THR A 32 6.72 -15.18 8.19
C THR A 32 6.42 -13.69 8.06
N ILE A 33 6.62 -13.08 6.89
CA ILE A 33 6.56 -11.62 6.73
C ILE A 33 5.35 -11.23 5.87
N GLY A 34 4.54 -10.32 6.40
CA GLY A 34 3.42 -9.71 5.69
C GLY A 34 3.57 -8.19 5.59
N TYR A 35 2.66 -7.55 4.86
CA TYR A 35 2.56 -6.09 4.82
C TYR A 35 1.44 -5.61 5.74
N ALA A 36 1.78 -4.68 6.63
CA ALA A 36 0.83 -3.72 7.16
C ALA A 36 0.74 -2.52 6.20
N PHE A 37 -0.45 -1.92 6.11
CA PHE A 37 -0.72 -0.80 5.22
C PHE A 37 -1.13 0.43 6.03
N GLU A 38 -0.54 1.57 5.71
CA GLU A 38 -0.88 2.85 6.31
C GLU A 38 -1.10 3.89 5.21
N ALA A 39 -2.27 4.52 5.22
CA ALA A 39 -2.57 5.64 4.34
C ALA A 39 -1.85 6.90 4.84
N LEU A 40 -1.09 7.55 3.96
CA LEU A 40 -0.34 8.75 4.31
C LEU A 40 -1.05 10.01 3.80
N SER A 41 -1.08 11.06 4.61
CA SER A 41 -1.65 12.36 4.21
C SER A 41 -0.71 13.19 3.34
N LYS A 42 0.58 12.86 3.34
CA LYS A 42 1.62 13.53 2.55
C LYS A 42 2.79 12.60 2.26
N VAL A 43 3.65 13.02 1.34
CA VAL A 43 4.93 12.36 1.09
C VAL A 43 5.79 12.43 2.36
N PRO A 44 6.37 11.31 2.83
CA PRO A 44 7.27 11.32 3.98
C PRO A 44 8.49 12.19 3.76
N ASP A 45 8.79 13.06 4.72
CA ASP A 45 9.95 13.97 4.70
C ASP A 45 11.27 13.18 4.81
N LYS A 46 11.24 12.02 5.51
CA LYS A 46 12.37 11.11 5.68
C LYS A 46 12.05 9.75 5.07
N LYS A 47 13.09 9.06 4.60
CA LYS A 47 12.97 7.68 4.13
C LYS A 47 12.74 6.76 5.32
N TYR A 48 11.73 5.90 5.24
CA TYR A 48 11.58 4.79 6.18
C TYR A 48 12.76 3.83 6.10
N GLU A 49 13.13 3.28 7.26
CA GLU A 49 14.22 2.32 7.36
C GLU A 49 13.90 1.01 6.63
N ASP A 50 12.63 0.60 6.72
CA ASP A 50 12.07 -0.61 6.11
C ASP A 50 10.77 -0.31 5.36
N GLY A 51 10.46 -1.17 4.39
CA GLY A 51 9.26 -1.06 3.56
C GLY A 51 9.37 -0.04 2.44
N CYS A 52 8.23 0.29 1.86
CA CYS A 52 8.16 1.22 0.73
C CYS A 52 6.85 2.01 0.73
N CYS A 53 6.90 3.24 0.22
CA CYS A 53 5.70 4.03 -0.05
C CYS A 53 5.34 3.91 -1.52
N VAL A 54 4.07 3.70 -1.83
CA VAL A 54 3.58 3.58 -3.19
C VAL A 54 2.51 4.60 -3.50
N ARG A 55 2.45 5.03 -4.76
CA ARG A 55 1.38 5.85 -5.35
C ARG A 55 0.88 5.21 -6.64
N GLY A 56 -0.26 5.69 -7.14
CA GLY A 56 -0.86 5.22 -8.38
C GLY A 56 -1.72 3.97 -8.20
N LEU A 57 -2.27 3.78 -7.01
CA LEU A 57 -3.45 2.94 -6.82
C LEU A 57 -4.69 3.80 -7.09
N PHE A 58 -5.77 3.16 -7.52
CA PHE A 58 -7.04 3.80 -7.80
C PHE A 58 -8.15 3.09 -7.01
N LEU A 59 -9.17 3.85 -6.60
CA LEU A 59 -10.39 3.33 -5.99
C LEU A 59 -11.51 3.35 -7.03
N GLU A 60 -12.34 2.32 -7.01
CA GLU A 60 -13.58 2.22 -7.78
C GLU A 60 -14.76 2.13 -6.81
N GLY A 61 -15.86 2.84 -7.10
CA GLY A 61 -17.03 2.90 -6.23
C GLY A 61 -16.86 3.70 -4.94
N ALA A 62 -15.66 4.22 -4.68
CA ALA A 62 -15.36 5.12 -3.57
C ALA A 62 -14.28 6.14 -3.95
N ARG A 63 -14.12 7.15 -3.10
CA ARG A 63 -13.00 8.10 -3.14
C ARG A 63 -12.32 8.22 -1.80
N TRP A 64 -11.05 8.59 -1.83
CA TRP A 64 -10.30 8.88 -0.62
C TRP A 64 -10.46 10.35 -0.23
N ASN A 65 -10.90 10.63 1.01
CA ASN A 65 -10.91 11.97 1.58
C ASN A 65 -9.59 12.22 2.31
N MET A 66 -8.78 13.14 1.78
CA MET A 66 -7.49 13.52 2.37
C MET A 66 -7.60 14.34 3.66
N GLY A 67 -8.72 15.04 3.88
CA GLY A 67 -8.96 15.82 5.10
C GLY A 67 -9.27 14.91 6.29
N ASP A 68 -10.19 13.97 6.09
CA ASP A 68 -10.66 13.05 7.14
C ASP A 68 -9.89 11.72 7.18
N MET A 69 -8.99 11.49 6.21
CA MET A 69 -8.21 10.26 6.04
C MET A 69 -9.11 9.01 6.04
N SER A 70 -10.21 9.09 5.29
CA SER A 70 -11.26 8.08 5.24
C SER A 70 -11.73 7.81 3.81
N LEU A 71 -12.45 6.70 3.63
CA LEU A 71 -13.21 6.43 2.42
C LEU A 71 -14.54 7.19 2.45
N GLU A 72 -14.92 7.72 1.29
CA GLU A 72 -16.20 8.38 1.05
C GLU A 72 -16.83 7.89 -0.26
N GLU A 73 -18.12 8.17 -0.45
CA GLU A 73 -18.77 7.91 -1.73
C GLU A 73 -18.13 8.72 -2.87
N SER A 74 -17.98 8.06 -4.01
CA SER A 74 -17.55 8.69 -5.26
C SER A 74 -18.51 9.80 -5.67
N LYS A 75 -17.99 10.84 -6.34
CA LYS A 75 -18.86 11.89 -6.90
C LYS A 75 -19.64 11.36 -8.11
N PRO A 76 -20.79 11.96 -8.43
CA PRO A 76 -21.52 11.60 -9.65
C PRO A 76 -20.62 11.67 -10.89
N LYS A 77 -20.62 10.58 -11.67
CA LYS A 77 -19.83 10.41 -12.91
C LYS A 77 -18.32 10.26 -12.71
N GLU A 78 -17.87 9.97 -11.49
CA GLU A 78 -16.47 9.66 -11.17
C GLU A 78 -16.30 8.14 -11.01
N LEU A 79 -15.89 7.44 -12.07
CA LEU A 79 -15.76 5.98 -12.07
C LEU A 79 -14.59 5.48 -11.22
N HIS A 80 -13.45 6.18 -11.32
CA HIS A 80 -12.25 5.88 -10.57
C HIS A 80 -11.65 7.15 -9.99
N THR A 81 -11.08 7.02 -8.79
CA THR A 81 -10.35 8.11 -8.12
C THR A 81 -8.95 7.64 -7.75
N GLU A 82 -7.99 8.57 -7.68
CA GLU A 82 -6.67 8.22 -7.15
C GLU A 82 -6.76 7.93 -5.65
N MET A 83 -6.13 6.84 -5.24
CA MET A 83 -5.89 6.56 -3.83
C MET A 83 -4.71 7.39 -3.32
N THR A 84 -4.68 7.67 -2.02
CA THR A 84 -3.51 8.31 -1.40
C THR A 84 -2.26 7.42 -1.45
N ILE A 85 -1.12 7.99 -1.06
CA ILE A 85 0.12 7.24 -0.87
C ILE A 85 -0.07 6.21 0.24
N ILE A 86 0.23 4.96 -0.04
CA ILE A 86 0.21 3.88 0.94
C ILE A 86 1.63 3.55 1.36
N TYR A 87 1.91 3.58 2.65
CA TYR A 87 3.09 2.96 3.23
C TYR A 87 2.83 1.47 3.41
N MET A 88 3.63 0.66 2.72
CA MET A 88 3.67 -0.79 2.84
C MET A 88 4.80 -1.16 3.79
N LYS A 89 4.42 -1.39 5.05
CA LYS A 89 5.33 -1.70 6.14
C LYS A 89 5.46 -3.22 6.30
N PRO A 90 6.66 -3.80 6.11
CA PRO A 90 6.86 -5.22 6.37
C PRO A 90 6.82 -5.49 7.88
N GLU A 91 6.12 -6.55 8.28
CA GLU A 91 6.00 -6.97 9.67
C GLU A 91 6.11 -8.50 9.75
N GLN A 92 6.90 -8.99 10.70
CA GLN A 92 6.96 -10.42 11.00
C GLN A 92 5.70 -10.85 11.76
N ASN A 93 5.13 -11.98 11.37
CA ASN A 93 3.89 -12.54 11.91
C ASN A 93 2.72 -11.54 11.86
N HIS A 94 2.62 -10.77 10.77
CA HIS A 94 1.55 -9.82 10.57
C HIS A 94 0.18 -10.50 10.72
N LYS A 95 -0.69 -9.90 11.52
CA LYS A 95 -2.08 -10.34 11.70
C LYS A 95 -3.01 -9.19 11.39
N LEU A 96 -4.02 -9.45 10.59
CA LEU A 96 -5.09 -8.49 10.35
C LEU A 96 -5.81 -8.20 11.67
N ARG A 97 -6.03 -6.93 11.97
CA ARG A 97 -6.85 -6.55 13.14
C ARG A 97 -8.31 -6.83 12.83
N GLU A 98 -9.05 -7.29 13.83
CA GLU A 98 -10.51 -7.46 13.72
C GLU A 98 -11.17 -6.12 13.36
N GLY A 99 -12.17 -6.18 12.49
CA GLY A 99 -12.90 -5.00 12.00
C GLY A 99 -12.21 -4.24 10.87
N LEU A 100 -11.02 -4.66 10.42
CA LEU A 100 -10.44 -4.13 9.18
C LEU A 100 -11.00 -4.83 7.95
N TYR A 101 -11.28 -4.04 6.92
CA TYR A 101 -11.65 -4.54 5.60
C TYR A 101 -10.40 -4.85 4.79
N GLU A 102 -10.26 -6.09 4.32
CA GLU A 102 -9.25 -6.47 3.35
C GLU A 102 -9.65 -5.95 1.97
N CYS A 103 -9.23 -4.73 1.65
CA CYS A 103 -9.50 -4.13 0.35
C CYS A 103 -8.73 -4.87 -0.75
N PRO A 104 -9.41 -5.58 -1.67
CA PRO A 104 -8.72 -6.26 -2.75
C PRO A 104 -8.11 -5.23 -3.71
N THR A 105 -7.00 -5.60 -4.35
CA THR A 105 -6.31 -4.77 -5.34
C THR A 105 -6.11 -5.58 -6.61
N TYR A 106 -6.52 -5.03 -7.74
CA TYR A 106 -6.47 -5.69 -9.05
C TYR A 106 -5.51 -4.96 -10.00
N LYS A 107 -4.93 -5.67 -10.97
CA LYS A 107 -4.02 -5.08 -11.98
C LYS A 107 -4.76 -4.58 -13.21
N THR A 108 -5.86 -5.24 -13.55
CA THR A 108 -6.78 -4.86 -14.61
C THR A 108 -8.14 -4.62 -13.97
N LEU A 109 -8.92 -3.74 -14.57
CA LEU A 109 -10.37 -3.71 -14.39
C LEU A 109 -10.98 -4.89 -15.17
#